data_AF-A0A958WZ70-F1
#
_entry.id   AF-A0A958WZ70-F1
#
_cell.length_a   1.000
_cell.length_b   1.000
_cell.length_c   1.000
_cell.angle_alpha   90.00
_cell.angle_beta   90.00
_cell.angle_gamma   90.00
#
_symmetry.space_group_name_H-M   'P 1'
#
loop_
_entity.id
_entity.type
_entity.pdbx_description
1 polymer ?
#
loop_
_entity_poly.entity_id
_entity_poly.type
_entity_poly.pdbx_seq_one_letter_code
_entity_poly.pdbx_strand_id
1 'polypeptide(L)'
;MKTTLVFLIIASFLLGCEAQLESGIAQMHKESRQTGEEVTPLLEQLVQTKASINIQGRALTQEEIAFTQNVDKLEATFAQWDKDMEKAEGMKMDKERLALEQALKDAINAFKKQVLTLAPPAPY
;
A
#
# COMPACT_ATOMS: atom_id res chain seq x y z
N MET A 1 -18.34 47.39 -19.77
CA MET A 1 -17.41 46.25 -19.91
C MET A 1 -16.44 46.22 -18.71
N LYS A 2 -16.91 45.80 -17.52
CA LYS A 2 -16.06 45.63 -16.31
C LYS A 2 -16.45 44.39 -15.48
N THR A 3 -17.67 43.90 -15.64
CA THR A 3 -18.20 42.70 -14.97
C THR A 3 -17.67 41.38 -15.56
N THR A 4 -17.32 41.34 -16.85
CA THR A 4 -16.83 40.12 -17.51
C THR A 4 -15.42 39.71 -17.06
N LEU A 5 -14.60 40.66 -16.60
CA LEU A 5 -13.21 40.40 -16.19
C LEU A 5 -13.11 39.74 -14.79
N VAL A 6 -14.07 40.02 -13.91
CA VAL A 6 -14.07 39.51 -12.52
C VAL A 6 -14.47 38.02 -12.47
N PHE A 7 -15.39 37.59 -13.33
CA PHE A 7 -15.77 36.16 -13.42
C PHE A 7 -14.64 35.28 -13.96
N LEU A 8 -13.78 35.82 -14.84
CA LEU A 8 -12.67 35.08 -15.43
C LEU A 8 -11.55 34.79 -14.42
N ILE A 9 -11.29 35.71 -13.49
CA ILE A 9 -10.25 35.56 -12.45
C ILE A 9 -10.66 34.54 -11.38
N ILE A 10 -11.95 34.49 -11.01
CA ILE A 10 -12.47 33.53 -10.01
C ILE A 10 -12.47 32.10 -10.57
N ALA A 11 -12.80 31.93 -11.86
CA ALA A 11 -12.77 30.62 -12.51
C ALA A 11 -11.34 30.04 -12.58
N SER A 12 -10.33 30.87 -12.86
CA SER A 12 -8.93 30.41 -12.90
C SER A 12 -8.39 29.99 -11.53
N PHE A 13 -8.86 30.60 -10.44
CA PHE A 13 -8.40 30.27 -9.08
C PHE A 13 -9.00 28.94 -8.56
N LEU A 14 -10.25 28.63 -8.94
CA LEU A 14 -10.89 27.35 -8.60
C LEU A 14 -10.29 26.18 -9.39
N LEU A 15 -10.00 26.38 -10.68
CA LEU A 15 -9.39 25.35 -11.54
C LEU A 15 -7.96 24.99 -11.13
N GLY A 16 -7.17 25.95 -10.62
CA GLY A 16 -5.82 25.68 -10.14
C GLY A 16 -5.76 24.82 -8.88
N CYS A 17 -6.77 24.92 -8.02
CA CYS A 17 -6.84 24.17 -6.77
C CYS A 17 -7.24 22.70 -7.00
N GLU A 18 -8.14 22.47 -7.95
CA GLU A 18 -8.60 21.13 -8.35
C GLU A 18 -7.48 20.35 -9.08
N ALA A 19 -6.80 20.97 -10.05
CA ALA A 19 -5.70 20.34 -10.76
C ALA A 19 -4.52 19.95 -9.83
N GLN A 20 -4.24 20.74 -8.80
CA GLN A 20 -3.20 20.43 -7.81
C GLN A 20 -3.59 19.24 -6.92
N LEU A 21 -4.87 19.13 -6.55
CA LEU A 21 -5.41 18.01 -5.80
C LEU A 21 -5.33 16.71 -6.61
N GLU A 22 -5.81 16.74 -7.86
CA GLU A 22 -5.78 15.58 -8.76
C GLU A 22 -4.36 15.06 -8.98
N SER A 23 -3.42 15.96 -9.26
CA SER A 23 -2.00 15.62 -9.43
C SER A 23 -1.41 15.00 -8.16
N GLY A 24 -1.71 15.58 -6.99
CA GLY A 24 -1.24 15.05 -5.71
C GLY A 24 -1.78 13.64 -5.41
N ILE A 25 -3.07 13.41 -5.67
CA ILE A 25 -3.70 12.08 -5.53
C ILE A 25 -3.04 11.07 -6.48
N ALA A 26 -2.90 11.42 -7.76
CA ALA A 26 -2.29 10.53 -8.75
C ALA A 26 -0.83 10.19 -8.41
N GLN A 27 -0.07 11.17 -7.90
CA GLN A 27 1.29 10.94 -7.44
C GLN A 27 1.34 9.99 -6.24
N MET A 28 0.48 10.19 -5.23
CA MET A 28 0.42 9.30 -4.06
C MET A 28 0.04 7.87 -4.45
N HIS A 29 -0.91 7.73 -5.37
CA HIS A 29 -1.31 6.43 -5.90
C HIS A 29 -0.12 5.71 -6.53
N LYS A 30 0.61 6.41 -7.42
CA LYS A 30 1.80 5.88 -8.08
C LYS A 30 2.89 5.48 -7.08
N GLU A 31 3.22 6.34 -6.12
CA GLU A 31 4.22 6.04 -5.10
C GLU A 31 3.84 4.83 -4.25
N SER A 32 2.54 4.68 -3.92
CA SER A 32 2.03 3.54 -3.17
C SER A 32 2.13 2.25 -3.99
N ARG A 33 1.75 2.27 -5.28
CA ARG A 33 1.94 1.11 -6.20
C ARG A 33 3.41 0.72 -6.30
N GLN A 34 4.31 1.68 -6.53
CA GLN A 34 5.75 1.42 -6.60
C GLN A 34 6.29 0.78 -5.33
N THR A 35 5.85 1.27 -4.15
CA THR A 35 6.24 0.66 -2.87
C THR A 35 5.69 -0.77 -2.76
N GLY A 36 4.47 -1.02 -3.23
CA GLY A 36 3.89 -2.37 -3.29
C GLY A 36 4.69 -3.32 -4.18
N GLU A 37 5.10 -2.87 -5.37
CA GLU A 37 5.96 -3.61 -6.29
C GLU A 37 7.33 -3.94 -5.66
N GLU A 38 7.93 -3.01 -4.92
CA GLU A 38 9.18 -3.24 -4.19
C GLU A 38 9.04 -4.27 -3.06
N VAL A 39 7.89 -4.32 -2.38
CA VAL A 39 7.68 -5.22 -1.24
C VAL A 39 7.27 -6.63 -1.68
N THR A 40 6.59 -6.76 -2.83
CA THR A 40 6.15 -8.05 -3.39
C THR A 40 7.23 -9.14 -3.36
N PRO A 41 8.45 -8.93 -3.92
CA PRO A 41 9.48 -9.98 -3.91
C PRO A 41 9.98 -10.32 -2.49
N LEU A 42 9.90 -9.39 -1.53
CA LEU A 42 10.28 -9.66 -0.14
C LEU A 42 9.24 -10.54 0.55
N LEU A 43 7.95 -10.27 0.31
CA LEU A 43 6.87 -11.11 0.82
C LEU A 43 6.94 -12.52 0.22
N GLU A 44 7.20 -12.64 -1.08
CA GLU A 44 7.35 -13.94 -1.75
C GLU A 44 8.48 -14.78 -1.14
N GLN A 45 9.61 -14.18 -0.77
CA GLN A 45 10.70 -14.89 -0.08
C GLN A 45 10.25 -15.45 1.27
N LEU A 46 9.46 -14.69 2.04
CA LEU A 46 8.91 -15.17 3.32
C LEU A 46 7.91 -16.31 3.11
N VAL A 47 7.07 -16.23 2.08
CA VAL A 47 6.11 -17.29 1.72
C VAL A 47 6.84 -18.57 1.30
N GLN A 48 7.90 -18.46 0.49
CA GLN A 48 8.74 -19.60 0.13
C GLN A 48 9.41 -20.24 1.36
N THR A 49 9.88 -19.41 2.30
CA THR A 49 10.47 -19.88 3.56
C THR A 49 9.45 -20.65 4.40
N LYS A 50 8.23 -20.10 4.54
CA LYS A 50 7.10 -20.76 5.20
C LYS A 50 6.78 -22.11 4.54
N ALA A 51 6.75 -22.17 3.21
CA ALA A 51 6.47 -23.42 2.48
C ALA A 51 7.56 -24.47 2.73
N SER A 52 8.84 -24.07 2.76
CA SER A 52 9.97 -24.95 3.07
C SER A 52 9.84 -25.58 4.46
N ILE A 53 9.49 -24.78 5.47
CA ILE A 53 9.27 -25.25 6.85
C ILE A 53 8.17 -26.32 6.89
N ASN A 54 7.07 -26.11 6.17
CA ASN A 54 5.91 -27.01 6.19
C ASN A 54 6.20 -28.39 5.53
N ILE A 55 7.18 -28.49 4.63
CA ILE A 55 7.50 -29.72 3.89
C ILE A 55 8.38 -30.69 4.69
N GLN A 56 9.01 -30.26 5.80
CA GLN A 56 10.01 -31.07 6.52
C GLN A 56 9.44 -32.31 7.24
N GLY A 57 8.11 -32.48 7.32
CA GLY A 57 7.46 -33.68 7.87
C GLY A 57 7.74 -33.94 9.37
N ARG A 58 8.41 -33.01 10.05
CA ARG A 58 8.67 -33.04 11.49
C ARG A 58 7.72 -32.11 12.25
N ALA A 59 7.68 -32.26 13.58
CA ALA A 59 7.04 -31.28 14.43
C ALA A 59 7.74 -29.92 14.28
N LEU A 60 6.95 -28.88 14.08
CA LEU A 60 7.42 -27.50 14.02
C LEU A 60 7.76 -26.99 15.42
N THR A 61 8.77 -26.15 15.51
CA THR A 61 9.09 -25.44 16.75
C THR A 61 8.16 -24.26 16.95
N GLN A 62 8.13 -23.71 18.17
CA GLN A 62 7.29 -22.53 18.46
C GLN A 62 7.66 -21.31 17.60
N GLU A 63 8.95 -21.15 17.29
CA GLU A 63 9.45 -20.06 16.44
C GLU A 63 8.97 -20.23 15.00
N GLU A 64 8.97 -21.46 14.48
CA GLU A 64 8.47 -21.79 13.15
C GLU A 64 6.96 -21.59 13.05
N ILE A 65 6.20 -22.00 14.07
CA ILE A 65 4.76 -21.76 14.16
C ILE A 65 4.48 -20.26 14.17
N ALA A 66 5.19 -19.49 15.00
CA ALA A 66 5.03 -18.04 15.07
C ALA A 66 5.39 -17.37 13.73
N PHE A 67 6.48 -17.79 13.09
CA PHE A 67 6.90 -17.29 11.78
C PHE A 67 5.81 -17.55 10.73
N THR A 68 5.35 -18.78 10.57
CA THR A 68 4.33 -19.14 9.57
C THR A 68 3.03 -18.37 9.77
N GLN A 69 2.56 -18.22 11.01
CA GLN A 69 1.39 -17.39 11.33
C GLN A 69 1.59 -15.90 11.04
N ASN A 70 2.80 -15.37 11.24
CA ASN A 70 3.11 -13.98 10.90
C ASN A 70 3.14 -13.79 9.38
N VAL A 71 3.70 -14.73 8.62
CA VAL A 71 3.64 -14.71 7.15
C VAL A 71 2.20 -14.75 6.66
N ASP A 72 1.34 -15.62 7.21
CA ASP A 72 -0.10 -15.66 6.87
C ASP A 72 -0.79 -14.30 7.05
N LYS A 73 -0.50 -13.63 8.18
CA LYS A 73 -1.03 -12.29 8.46
C LYS A 73 -0.51 -11.24 7.49
N LEU A 74 0.76 -11.32 7.11
CA LEU A 74 1.35 -10.41 6.12
C LEU A 74 0.73 -10.62 4.74
N GLU A 75 0.52 -11.85 4.29
CA GLU A 75 -0.18 -12.18 3.05
C GLU A 75 -1.60 -11.58 3.03
N ALA A 76 -2.36 -11.80 4.12
CA ALA A 76 -3.71 -11.25 4.25
C ALA A 76 -3.73 -9.71 4.26
N THR A 77 -2.77 -9.10 4.95
CA THR A 77 -2.65 -7.63 5.03
C THR A 77 -2.32 -7.03 3.67
N PHE A 78 -1.40 -7.63 2.92
CA PHE A 78 -1.04 -7.16 1.59
C PHE A 78 -2.18 -7.33 0.58
N ALA A 79 -2.88 -8.46 0.63
CA ALA A 79 -4.05 -8.70 -0.21
C ALA A 79 -5.18 -7.71 0.07
N GLN A 80 -5.36 -7.28 1.33
CA GLN A 80 -6.32 -6.24 1.67
C GLN A 80 -5.87 -4.87 1.15
N TRP A 81 -4.60 -4.53 1.32
CA TRP A 81 -4.04 -3.28 0.80
C TRP A 81 -4.19 -3.17 -0.73
N ASP A 82 -3.94 -4.24 -1.48
CA ASP A 82 -4.06 -4.25 -2.94
C ASP A 82 -5.52 -4.03 -3.40
N LYS A 83 -6.50 -4.65 -2.71
CA LYS A 83 -7.92 -4.37 -2.93
C LYS A 83 -8.30 -2.92 -2.65
N ASP A 84 -7.74 -2.34 -1.60
CA ASP A 84 -8.00 -0.95 -1.25
C ASP A 84 -7.35 0.03 -2.25
N MET A 85 -6.21 -0.35 -2.87
CA MET A 85 -5.63 0.37 -4.01
C MET A 85 -6.55 0.34 -5.24
N GLU A 86 -7.09 -0.83 -5.62
CA GLU A 86 -8.05 -0.95 -6.72
C GLU A 86 -9.31 -0.11 -6.46
N LYS A 87 -9.80 -0.12 -5.21
CA LYS A 87 -10.92 0.73 -4.79
C LYS A 87 -10.59 2.21 -4.96
N ALA A 88 -9.41 2.66 -4.53
CA ALA A 88 -8.99 4.04 -4.66
C ALA A 88 -8.92 4.49 -6.12
N GLU A 89 -8.46 3.62 -7.02
CA GLU A 89 -8.40 3.89 -8.46
C GLU A 89 -9.80 4.23 -9.05
N GLY A 90 -10.84 3.50 -8.61
CA GLY A 90 -12.22 3.72 -9.00
C GLY A 90 -12.93 4.91 -8.33
N MET A 91 -12.29 5.58 -7.37
CA MET A 91 -12.88 6.73 -6.67
C MET A 91 -12.65 8.05 -7.42
N LYS A 92 -13.57 9.01 -7.22
CA LYS A 92 -13.41 10.38 -7.71
C LYS A 92 -12.19 11.04 -7.06
N MET A 93 -11.55 11.96 -7.78
CA MET A 93 -10.37 12.70 -7.31
C MET A 93 -10.75 13.81 -6.33
N ASP A 94 -11.25 13.43 -5.17
CA ASP A 94 -11.73 14.35 -4.14
C ASP A 94 -11.00 14.14 -2.80
N LYS A 95 -11.48 14.83 -1.76
CA LYS A 95 -10.89 14.75 -0.41
C LYS A 95 -11.04 13.36 0.22
N GLU A 96 -12.07 12.60 -0.16
CA GLU A 96 -12.27 11.25 0.37
C GLU A 96 -11.22 10.30 -0.21
N ARG A 97 -10.99 10.38 -1.53
CA ARG A 97 -9.90 9.62 -2.16
C ARG A 97 -8.54 10.06 -1.63
N LEU A 98 -8.30 11.36 -1.47
CA LEU A 98 -7.05 11.86 -0.88
C LEU A 98 -6.76 11.21 0.50
N ALA A 99 -7.76 11.14 1.37
CA ALA A 99 -7.60 10.54 2.69
C ALA A 99 -7.30 9.04 2.60
N LEU A 100 -7.94 8.33 1.67
CA LEU A 100 -7.67 6.92 1.42
C LEU A 100 -6.26 6.69 0.88
N GLU A 101 -5.81 7.49 -0.09
CA GLU A 101 -4.47 7.38 -0.69
C GLU A 101 -3.36 7.64 0.34
N GLN A 102 -3.58 8.60 1.25
CA GLN A 102 -2.68 8.82 2.38
C GLN A 102 -2.63 7.60 3.30
N ALA A 103 -3.78 7.02 3.65
CA ALA A 103 -3.83 5.82 4.48
C ALA A 103 -3.16 4.62 3.80
N LEU A 104 -3.35 4.45 2.49
CA LEU A 104 -2.72 3.40 1.67
C LEU A 104 -1.20 3.56 1.63
N LYS A 105 -0.72 4.80 1.46
CA LYS A 105 0.70 5.13 1.51
C LYS A 105 1.31 4.81 2.87
N ASP A 106 0.65 5.18 3.95
CA ASP A 106 1.14 4.91 5.31
C ASP A 106 1.12 3.40 5.61
N ALA A 107 0.06 2.71 5.18
CA ALA A 107 -0.09 1.27 5.32
C ALA A 107 1.02 0.51 4.59
N ILE A 108 1.31 0.82 3.32
CA ILE A 108 2.35 0.09 2.58
C ILE A 108 3.76 0.34 3.12
N ASN A 109 4.04 1.55 3.62
CA ASN A 109 5.31 1.85 4.27
C ASN A 109 5.47 1.13 5.62
N ALA A 110 4.39 1.03 6.40
CA ALA A 110 4.38 0.24 7.62
C ALA A 110 4.54 -1.25 7.32
N PHE A 111 3.84 -1.75 6.29
CA PHE A 111 3.94 -3.13 5.83
C PHE A 111 5.36 -3.48 5.39
N LYS A 112 6.00 -2.63 4.57
CA LYS A 112 7.41 -2.78 4.16
C LYS A 112 8.34 -2.96 5.36
N LYS A 113 8.15 -2.17 6.42
CA LYS A 113 8.94 -2.31 7.66
C LYS A 113 8.73 -3.66 8.32
N GLN A 114 7.47 -4.11 8.44
CA GLN A 114 7.16 -5.41 9.05
C GLN A 114 7.81 -6.57 8.29
N VAL A 115 7.69 -6.57 6.96
CA VAL A 115 8.33 -7.57 6.07
C VAL A 115 9.84 -7.60 6.25
N LEU A 116 10.50 -6.42 6.28
CA LEU A 116 11.95 -6.32 6.46
C LEU A 116 12.44 -6.76 7.85
N THR A 117 11.59 -6.66 8.87
CA THR A 117 11.95 -7.04 10.25
C THR A 117 11.62 -8.49 10.59
N LEU A 118 10.81 -9.17 9.79
CA LEU A 118 10.46 -10.57 10.05
C LEU A 118 11.64 -11.46 9.65
N ALA A 119 12.43 -11.86 10.64
CA ALA A 119 13.52 -12.78 10.44
C ALA A 119 13.01 -14.23 10.28
N PRO A 120 13.50 -14.99 9.28
CA PRO A 120 13.32 -16.43 9.24
C PRO A 120 13.84 -17.10 10.52
N PRO A 121 13.20 -18.18 11.00
CA PRO A 121 13.76 -18.99 12.07
C PRO A 121 15.08 -19.63 11.62
N ALA A 122 15.97 -19.90 12.58
CA ALA A 122 17.23 -20.57 12.27
C ALA A 122 16.97 -21.96 11.69
N PRO A 123 17.71 -22.39 10.65
CA PRO A 123 17.60 -23.75 10.16
C PRO A 123 18.04 -24.74 11.24
N TYR A 124 17.21 -25.77 11.46
CA TYR A 124 17.51 -26.92 12.31
C TYR A 124 18.33 -27.98 11.57
#